data_AF-A0A2A7WTW4-F1
#
_entry.id   AF-A0A2A7WTW4-F1
#
_cell.length_a   1.000
_cell.length_b   1.000
_cell.length_c   1.000
_cell.angle_alpha   90.00
_cell.angle_beta   90.00
_cell.angle_gamma   90.00
#
_symmetry.space_group_name_H-M   'P 1'
#
loop_
_entity.id
_entity.type
_entity.pdbx_description
1 polymer ?
#
loop_
_entity_poly.entity_id
_entity_poly.type
_entity_poly.pdbx_seq_one_letter_code
_entity_poly.pdbx_strand_id
1 'polypeptide(L)'
;MKNKKKHPLYSRWLNMINRCYKSYHSHYKYYGAKGVTVAERWHNFENYVEDVETRLENGHLLYEKGWELDKDVNGGMIYSLETCVVLSAEENNKLCVEKQQRKVMAFSNTQEIEFQSLSEASRNLNIRHSSITSCLKRGNRHKATGYCFKYVV
;
A
#
# COMPACT_ATOMS: atom_id res chain seq x y z
N MET A 1 21.86 25.54 -2.98
CA MET A 1 22.72 24.55 -2.28
C MET A 1 23.96 24.17 -3.11
N LYS A 2 25.19 24.17 -2.55
CA LYS A 2 26.45 24.04 -3.33
C LYS A 2 26.66 22.68 -4.04
N ASN A 3 26.04 21.59 -3.58
CA ASN A 3 25.99 20.31 -4.33
C ASN A 3 24.79 19.44 -3.90
N LYS A 4 23.69 19.51 -4.68
CA LYS A 4 22.47 18.72 -4.38
C LYS A 4 22.68 17.21 -4.37
N LYS A 5 23.60 16.69 -5.20
CA LYS A 5 23.82 15.23 -5.33
C LYS A 5 24.37 14.57 -4.07
N LYS A 6 24.99 15.34 -3.16
CA LYS A 6 25.52 14.86 -1.89
C LYS A 6 24.51 14.90 -0.74
N HIS A 7 23.31 15.44 -0.97
CA HIS A 7 22.30 15.56 0.08
C HIS A 7 21.69 14.20 0.40
N PRO A 8 21.45 13.87 1.68
CA PRO A 8 20.85 12.59 2.08
C PRO A 8 19.52 12.29 1.37
N LEU A 9 18.70 13.33 1.17
CA LEU A 9 17.40 13.19 0.51
C LEU A 9 17.44 13.18 -1.03
N TYR A 10 18.59 13.45 -1.67
CA TYR A 10 18.65 13.62 -3.12
C TYR A 10 18.27 12.35 -3.87
N SER A 11 18.76 11.20 -3.42
CA SER A 11 18.42 9.91 -4.04
C SER A 11 16.92 9.61 -3.93
N ARG A 12 16.30 9.90 -2.77
CA ARG A 12 14.85 9.71 -2.56
C ARG A 12 14.04 10.59 -3.51
N TRP A 13 14.35 11.88 -3.56
CA TRP A 13 13.71 12.84 -4.46
C TRP A 13 13.88 12.45 -5.93
N LEU A 14 15.10 12.10 -6.35
CA LEU A 14 15.38 11.72 -7.73
C LEU A 14 14.64 10.44 -8.13
N ASN A 15 14.58 9.44 -7.25
CA ASN A 15 13.78 8.23 -7.48
C ASN A 15 12.29 8.55 -7.60
N MET A 16 11.77 9.46 -6.76
CA MET A 16 10.39 9.94 -6.84
C MET A 16 10.07 10.60 -8.19
N ILE A 17 10.95 11.47 -8.67
CA ILE A 17 10.81 12.12 -9.98
C ILE A 17 10.89 11.08 -11.11
N ASN A 18 11.87 10.18 -11.05
CA ASN A 18 12.09 9.21 -12.13
C ASN A 18 10.94 8.22 -12.30
N ARG A 19 10.38 7.68 -11.20
CA ARG A 19 9.21 6.78 -11.28
C ARG A 19 7.99 7.46 -11.89
N CYS A 20 7.84 8.77 -11.74
CA CYS A 20 6.70 9.51 -12.31
C CYS A 20 6.91 9.92 -13.78
N TYR A 21 8.14 10.26 -14.19
CA TYR A 21 8.36 10.95 -15.46
C TYR A 21 9.34 10.28 -16.44
N LYS A 22 10.01 9.19 -16.05
CA LYS A 22 11.00 8.53 -16.90
C LYS A 22 10.50 7.15 -17.32
N SER A 23 10.07 7.02 -18.57
CA SER A 23 9.52 5.76 -19.12
C SER A 23 10.48 4.57 -19.06
N TYR A 24 11.79 4.82 -19.08
CA TYR A 24 12.82 3.77 -18.93
C TYR A 24 13.01 3.31 -17.48
N HIS A 25 12.45 4.01 -16.49
CA HIS A 25 12.59 3.63 -15.08
C HIS A 25 11.77 2.36 -14.80
N SER A 26 12.36 1.38 -14.11
CA SER A 26 11.74 0.06 -13.86
C SER A 26 10.35 0.15 -13.22
N HIS A 27 10.13 1.16 -12.39
CA HIS A 27 8.86 1.40 -11.69
C HIS A 27 7.88 2.30 -12.46
N TYR A 28 8.25 2.88 -13.59
CA TYR A 28 7.37 3.81 -14.32
C TYR A 28 5.98 3.23 -14.63
N LYS A 29 5.93 1.94 -15.00
CA LYS A 29 4.69 1.19 -15.26
C LYS A 29 3.69 1.17 -14.08
N TYR A 30 4.17 1.35 -12.85
CA TYR A 30 3.34 1.38 -11.65
C TYR A 30 2.97 2.80 -11.21
N TYR A 31 3.66 3.82 -11.73
CA TYR A 31 3.55 5.22 -11.31
C TYR A 31 3.17 6.09 -12.50
N GLY A 32 4.15 6.65 -13.23
CA GLY A 32 3.89 7.59 -14.32
C GLY A 32 2.93 7.05 -15.40
N ALA A 33 3.05 5.77 -15.76
CA ALA A 33 2.13 5.14 -16.73
C ALA A 33 0.67 5.05 -16.23
N LYS A 34 0.45 5.14 -14.92
CA LYS A 34 -0.87 5.17 -14.27
C LYS A 34 -1.34 6.60 -13.94
N GLY A 35 -0.61 7.63 -14.38
CA GLY A 35 -0.93 9.03 -14.11
C GLY A 35 -0.47 9.55 -12.74
N VAL A 36 0.43 8.84 -12.05
CA VAL A 36 1.03 9.37 -10.81
C VAL A 36 2.01 10.49 -11.15
N THR A 37 1.88 11.63 -10.48
CA THR A 37 2.69 12.83 -10.71
C THR A 37 3.31 13.36 -9.41
N VAL A 38 4.08 14.44 -9.53
CA VAL A 38 4.69 15.19 -8.42
C VAL A 38 4.18 16.62 -8.53
N ALA A 39 3.87 17.28 -7.42
CA ALA A 39 3.47 18.68 -7.41
C ALA A 39 4.58 19.57 -7.99
N GLU A 40 4.19 20.64 -8.69
CA GLU A 40 5.12 21.55 -9.38
C GLU A 40 6.24 22.04 -8.43
N ARG A 41 5.87 22.44 -7.20
CA ARG A 41 6.82 22.89 -6.18
C ARG A 41 7.93 21.86 -5.90
N TRP A 42 7.60 20.57 -5.85
CA TRP A 42 8.54 19.47 -5.56
C TRP A 42 9.36 19.01 -6.77
N HIS A 43 9.18 19.59 -7.97
CA HIS A 43 10.12 19.43 -9.07
C HIS A 43 11.43 20.20 -8.82
N ASN A 44 11.42 21.16 -7.90
CA ASN A 44 12.62 21.78 -7.38
C ASN A 44 13.07 21.03 -6.12
N PHE A 45 14.31 20.54 -6.14
CA PHE A 45 14.88 19.80 -5.02
C PHE A 45 14.97 20.62 -3.72
N GLU A 46 15.28 21.91 -3.81
CA GLU A 46 15.45 22.78 -2.65
C GLU A 46 14.10 23.02 -1.96
N ASN A 47 13.04 23.24 -2.73
CA ASN A 47 11.68 23.33 -2.20
C ASN A 47 11.21 22.03 -1.55
N TYR A 48 11.57 20.87 -2.14
CA TYR A 48 11.27 19.57 -1.54
C TYR A 48 11.97 19.41 -0.18
N VAL A 49 13.25 19.78 -0.08
CA VAL A 49 13.99 19.72 1.20
C VAL A 49 13.39 20.70 2.22
N GLU A 50 13.11 21.94 1.81
CA GLU A 50 12.47 22.94 2.67
C GLU A 50 11.15 22.42 3.24
N ASP A 51 10.26 21.88 2.40
CA ASP A 51 8.98 21.34 2.85
C ASP A 51 9.16 20.12 3.77
N VAL A 52 10.10 19.21 3.46
CA VAL A 52 10.42 18.06 4.33
C VAL A 52 10.92 18.52 5.71
N GLU A 53 11.75 19.55 5.78
CA GLU A 53 12.35 19.99 7.05
C GLU A 53 11.41 20.84 7.90
N THR A 54 10.53 21.60 7.27
CA THR A 54 9.80 22.67 7.97
C THR A 54 8.28 22.49 8.00
N ARG A 55 7.71 21.68 7.11
CA ARG A 55 6.25 21.60 6.91
C ARG A 55 5.70 20.18 6.99
N LEU A 56 6.48 19.19 6.58
CA LEU A 56 6.07 17.80 6.60
C LEU A 56 6.20 17.24 8.02
N GLU A 57 5.07 16.80 8.57
CA GLU A 57 5.07 16.12 9.86
C GLU A 57 6.02 14.90 9.79
N ASN A 58 6.89 14.77 10.79
CA ASN A 58 7.92 13.73 10.85
C ASN A 58 8.92 13.71 9.67
N GLY A 59 9.00 14.80 8.89
CA GLY A 59 9.90 14.90 7.73
C GLY A 59 11.39 14.69 8.06
N HIS A 60 11.81 15.10 9.27
CA HIS A 60 13.16 14.87 9.78
C HIS A 60 13.55 13.38 9.84
N LEU A 61 12.58 12.46 9.94
CA LEU A 61 12.85 11.02 9.98
C LEU A 61 13.30 10.46 8.63
N LEU A 62 13.04 11.16 7.51
CA LEU A 62 13.50 10.73 6.18
C LEU A 62 15.03 10.73 6.01
N TYR A 63 15.74 11.39 6.93
CA TYR A 63 17.20 11.34 7.04
C TYR A 63 17.71 10.03 7.66
N GLU A 64 16.83 9.29 8.33
CA GLU A 64 17.14 8.02 8.97
C GLU A 64 16.78 6.83 8.07
N LYS A 65 17.35 5.66 8.39
CA LYS A 65 17.00 4.40 7.73
C LYS A 65 15.67 3.89 8.27
N GLY A 66 14.91 3.19 7.43
CA GLY A 66 13.63 2.59 7.83
C GLY A 66 12.45 3.56 7.78
N TRP A 67 12.64 4.80 7.34
CA TRP A 67 11.56 5.77 7.11
C TRP A 67 11.36 6.05 5.62
N GLU A 68 10.11 6.21 5.22
CA GLU A 68 9.67 6.34 3.84
C GLU A 68 8.65 7.46 3.68
N LEU A 69 8.66 8.08 2.49
CA LEU A 69 7.67 9.06 2.07
C LEU A 69 6.59 8.33 1.25
N ASP A 70 5.36 8.31 1.75
CA ASP A 70 4.24 7.63 1.11
C ASP A 70 3.10 8.60 0.77
N LYS A 71 2.48 8.45 -0.41
CA LYS A 71 1.32 9.27 -0.85
C LYS A 71 -0.01 8.52 -0.71
N ASP A 72 0.06 7.20 -0.59
CA ASP A 72 -1.06 6.28 -0.78
C ASP A 72 -1.88 6.14 0.50
N VAL A 73 -1.37 6.56 1.66
CA VAL A 73 -2.15 6.72 2.89
C VAL A 73 -3.30 7.71 2.69
N ASN A 74 -3.02 8.90 2.16
CA ASN A 74 -4.03 9.93 1.93
C ASN A 74 -4.72 9.79 0.55
N GLY A 75 -4.54 8.66 -0.14
CA GLY A 75 -5.18 8.39 -1.44
C GLY A 75 -4.69 9.28 -2.60
N GLY A 76 -3.46 9.78 -2.54
CA GLY A 76 -2.94 10.75 -3.52
C GLY A 76 -2.44 10.11 -4.82
N MET A 77 -2.84 10.64 -5.98
CA MET A 77 -2.19 10.40 -7.28
C MET A 77 -1.00 11.34 -7.52
N ILE A 78 -0.72 12.22 -6.57
CA ILE A 78 0.28 13.28 -6.67
C ILE A 78 1.19 13.15 -5.46
N TYR A 79 2.52 13.24 -5.63
CA TYR A 79 3.45 13.48 -4.53
C TYR A 79 3.45 14.98 -4.21
N SER A 80 2.97 15.34 -3.02
CA SER A 80 2.84 16.72 -2.57
C SER A 80 2.90 16.78 -1.04
N LEU A 81 3.01 17.98 -0.48
CA LEU A 81 2.98 18.16 0.97
C LEU A 81 1.63 17.69 1.56
N GLU A 82 0.55 17.85 0.81
CA GLU A 82 -0.82 17.57 1.24
C GLU A 82 -1.15 16.07 1.21
N THR A 83 -0.55 15.34 0.26
CA THR A 83 -0.82 13.92 0.05
C THR A 83 0.20 13.01 0.69
N CYS A 84 1.42 13.50 0.94
CA CYS A 84 2.47 12.68 1.48
C CYS A 84 2.50 12.67 3.01
N VAL A 85 2.83 11.51 3.54
CA VAL A 85 3.10 11.26 4.95
C VAL A 85 4.45 10.56 5.09
N VAL A 86 5.05 10.69 6.27
CA VAL A 86 6.25 9.93 6.63
C VAL A 86 5.83 8.75 7.52
N LEU A 87 6.21 7.55 7.10
CA LEU A 87 5.93 6.31 7.80
C LEU A 87 7.20 5.51 7.97
N SER A 88 7.24 4.68 9.00
CA SER A 88 8.23 3.60 9.02
C SER A 88 7.93 2.61 7.89
N ALA A 89 8.98 1.96 7.39
CA ALA A 89 8.86 0.91 6.38
C ALA A 89 8.00 -0.25 6.91
N GLU A 90 8.01 -0.51 8.21
CA GLU A 90 7.17 -1.53 8.84
C GLU A 90 5.68 -1.16 8.74
N GLU A 91 5.31 0.06 9.13
CA GLU A 91 3.93 0.56 9.01
C GLU A 91 3.47 0.59 7.56
N ASN A 92 4.32 1.07 6.65
CA ASN A 92 3.99 1.13 5.22
C ASN A 92 3.73 -0.28 4.64
N ASN A 93 4.56 -1.26 5.01
CA ASN A 93 4.37 -2.65 4.63
C ASN A 93 3.08 -3.24 5.22
N LYS A 94 2.78 -2.95 6.49
CA LYS A 94 1.56 -3.41 7.15
C LYS A 94 0.31 -2.87 6.44
N LEU A 95 0.28 -1.57 6.13
CA LEU A 95 -0.82 -0.94 5.40
C LEU A 95 -1.00 -1.56 4.01
N CYS A 96 0.09 -1.87 3.32
CA CYS A 96 0.05 -2.54 2.02
C CYS A 96 -0.57 -3.95 2.13
N VAL A 97 -0.20 -4.71 3.17
CA VAL A 97 -0.75 -6.04 3.44
C VAL A 97 -2.25 -5.96 3.77
N GLU A 98 -2.64 -5.03 4.63
CA GLU A 98 -4.05 -4.80 5.01
C GLU A 98 -4.91 -4.41 3.80
N LYS A 99 -4.41 -3.52 2.92
CA LYS A 99 -5.10 -3.14 1.67
C LYS A 99 -5.29 -4.30 0.70
N GLN A 100 -4.36 -5.26 0.68
CA GLN A 100 -4.44 -6.45 -0.19
C GLN A 100 -5.22 -7.61 0.45
N GLN A 101 -5.49 -7.52 1.75
CA GLN A 101 -6.13 -8.59 2.49
C GLN A 101 -7.57 -8.79 2.03
N ARG A 102 -7.90 -10.03 1.65
CA ARG A 102 -9.25 -10.41 1.24
C ARG A 102 -9.93 -11.16 2.36
N LYS A 103 -10.75 -10.44 3.11
CA LYS A 103 -11.59 -11.04 4.14
C LYS A 103 -12.60 -12.00 3.53
N VAL A 104 -12.93 -13.04 4.29
CA VAL A 104 -13.80 -14.13 3.85
C VAL A 104 -14.90 -14.31 4.87
N MET A 105 -16.14 -14.28 4.40
CA MET A 105 -17.30 -14.59 5.21
C MET A 105 -17.75 -16.03 4.95
N ALA A 106 -17.83 -16.83 6.01
CA ALA A 106 -18.52 -18.10 6.00
C ALA A 106 -19.95 -17.89 6.52
N PHE A 107 -20.94 -18.38 5.79
CA PHE A 107 -22.35 -18.18 6.17
C PHE A 107 -23.18 -19.45 5.95
N SER A 108 -24.17 -19.64 6.81
CA SER A 108 -25.18 -20.70 6.76
C SER A 108 -26.54 -20.11 7.13
N ASN A 109 -27.58 -20.94 7.26
CA ASN A 109 -28.91 -20.45 7.63
C ASN A 109 -28.98 -19.89 9.08
N THR A 110 -28.00 -20.19 9.93
CA THR A 110 -28.03 -19.88 11.37
C THR A 110 -26.85 -19.03 11.83
N GLN A 111 -25.81 -18.87 11.00
CA GLN A 111 -24.58 -18.23 11.42
C GLN A 111 -23.86 -17.54 10.26
N GLU A 112 -23.26 -16.40 10.56
CA GLU A 112 -22.29 -15.72 9.71
C GLU A 112 -21.01 -15.46 10.52
N ILE A 113 -19.86 -15.76 9.93
CA ILE A 113 -18.55 -15.60 10.56
C ILE A 113 -17.60 -14.96 9.56
N GLU A 114 -17.03 -13.82 9.93
CA GLU A 114 -15.99 -13.14 9.15
C GLU A 114 -14.59 -13.62 9.59
N PHE A 115 -13.73 -13.87 8.61
CA PHE A 115 -12.33 -14.20 8.80
C PHE A 115 -11.46 -13.21 8.02
N GLN A 116 -10.30 -12.88 8.57
CA GLN A 116 -9.33 -11.98 7.94
C GLN A 116 -8.65 -12.63 6.72
N SER A 117 -8.73 -13.96 6.56
CA SER A 117 -8.18 -14.65 5.39
C SER A 117 -8.80 -16.03 5.17
N LEU A 118 -8.55 -16.61 3.99
CA LEU A 118 -8.87 -18.01 3.70
C LEU A 118 -8.16 -18.99 4.65
N SER A 119 -6.89 -18.71 4.98
CA SER A 119 -6.10 -19.54 5.90
C SER A 119 -6.67 -19.53 7.30
N GLU A 120 -7.19 -18.38 7.75
CA GLU A 120 -7.88 -18.27 9.03
C GLU A 120 -9.22 -19.02 9.02
N ALA A 121 -10.03 -18.86 7.96
CA ALA A 121 -11.27 -19.63 7.80
C ALA A 121 -11.01 -21.14 7.78
N SER A 122 -9.93 -21.56 7.10
CA SER A 122 -9.52 -22.96 7.02
C SER A 122 -9.18 -23.53 8.39
N ARG A 123 -8.38 -22.82 9.20
CA ARG A 123 -8.00 -23.24 10.54
C ARG A 123 -9.18 -23.28 11.50
N ASN A 124 -9.99 -22.22 11.53
CA ASN A 124 -11.09 -22.10 12.49
C ASN A 124 -12.26 -23.03 12.19
N LEU A 125 -12.59 -23.25 10.92
CA LEU A 125 -13.68 -24.16 10.53
C LEU A 125 -13.22 -25.61 10.34
N ASN A 126 -11.91 -25.87 10.43
CA ASN A 126 -11.29 -27.15 10.10
C ASN A 126 -11.68 -27.66 8.70
N ILE A 127 -11.76 -26.75 7.73
CA ILE A 127 -12.07 -27.07 6.32
C ILE A 127 -10.80 -26.89 5.50
N ARG A 128 -10.49 -27.85 4.63
CA ARG A 128 -9.34 -27.73 3.72
C ARG A 128 -9.42 -26.45 2.90
N HIS A 129 -8.31 -25.72 2.82
CA HIS A 129 -8.21 -24.48 2.06
C HIS A 129 -8.70 -24.63 0.60
N SER A 130 -8.37 -25.76 -0.05
CA SER A 130 -8.83 -26.07 -1.41
C SER A 130 -10.35 -26.23 -1.51
N SER A 131 -11.00 -26.77 -0.48
CA SER A 131 -12.45 -26.88 -0.41
C SER A 131 -13.11 -25.52 -0.28
N ILE A 132 -12.61 -24.64 0.60
CA ILE A 132 -13.12 -23.26 0.73
C ILE A 132 -12.97 -22.50 -0.60
N THR A 133 -11.79 -22.63 -1.23
CA THR A 133 -11.53 -22.01 -2.54
C THR A 133 -12.49 -22.52 -3.60
N SER A 134 -12.78 -23.82 -3.62
CA SER A 134 -13.77 -24.41 -4.53
C SER A 134 -15.18 -23.87 -4.27
N CYS A 135 -15.56 -23.71 -2.99
CA CYS A 135 -16.84 -23.13 -2.59
C CYS A 135 -16.99 -21.67 -3.04
N LEU A 136 -15.95 -20.86 -2.87
CA LEU A 136 -15.93 -19.47 -3.36
C LEU A 136 -16.05 -19.37 -4.88
N LYS A 137 -15.40 -20.28 -5.62
CA LYS A 137 -15.42 -20.28 -7.08
C LYS A 137 -16.75 -20.76 -7.65
N ARG A 138 -17.37 -21.76 -7.02
CA ARG A 138 -18.58 -22.44 -7.53
C ARG A 138 -19.88 -21.93 -6.89
N GLY A 139 -19.78 -21.14 -5.81
CA GLY A 139 -20.93 -20.70 -5.02
C GLY A 139 -21.66 -21.83 -4.29
N ASN A 140 -21.04 -23.01 -4.15
CA ASN A 140 -21.69 -24.17 -3.55
C ASN A 140 -21.44 -24.25 -2.04
N ARG A 141 -22.39 -24.90 -1.37
CA ARG A 141 -22.29 -25.21 0.06
C ARG A 141 -21.27 -26.32 0.31
N HIS A 142 -20.38 -26.12 1.29
CA HIS A 142 -19.49 -27.16 1.76
C HIS A 142 -20.31 -28.27 2.44
N LYS A 143 -20.28 -29.48 1.88
CA LYS A 143 -21.21 -30.55 2.25
C LYS A 143 -21.13 -30.95 3.73
N ALA A 144 -19.93 -31.02 4.28
CA ALA A 144 -19.73 -31.54 5.64
C ALA A 144 -20.15 -30.55 6.73
N THR A 145 -19.95 -29.25 6.50
CA THR A 145 -20.20 -28.21 7.52
C THR A 145 -21.43 -27.36 7.24
N GLY A 146 -21.98 -27.41 6.02
CA GLY A 146 -23.12 -26.59 5.62
C GLY A 146 -22.79 -25.12 5.33
N TYR A 147 -21.52 -24.71 5.38
CA TYR A 147 -21.13 -23.33 5.10
C TYR A 147 -21.01 -23.03 3.60
N CYS A 148 -21.51 -21.87 3.20
CA CYS A 148 -21.14 -21.18 1.97
C CYS A 148 -20.09 -20.09 2.28
N PHE A 149 -19.40 -19.61 1.25
CA PHE A 149 -18.32 -18.64 1.41
C PHE A 149 -18.44 -17.52 0.39
N LYS A 150 -18.16 -16.28 0.82
CA LYS A 150 -18.01 -15.12 -0.07
C LYS A 150 -16.85 -14.25 0.41
N TYR A 151 -16.23 -13.51 -0.51
CA TYR A 151 -15.35 -12.43 -0.10
C TYR A 151 -16.19 -11.28 0.45
N VAL A 152 -15.70 -10.65 1.52
CA VAL A 152 -16.24 -9.37 1.97
C VAL A 152 -15.71 -8.30 1.01
N VAL A 153 -16.62 -7.44 0.51
CA VAL A 153 -16.31 -6.30 -0.36
C VAL A 153 -16.18 -5.05 0.50
#